data_AF-K9RFB9-F1
#
_entry.id   AF-K9RFB9-F1
#
_cell.length_a   1.000
_cell.length_b   1.000
_cell.length_c   1.000
_cell.angle_alpha   90.00
_cell.angle_beta   90.00
_cell.angle_gamma   90.00
#
_symmetry.space_group_name_H-M   'P 1'
#
loop_
_entity.id
_entity.type
_entity.pdbx_description
1 polymer ?
#
loop_
_entity_poly.entity_id
_entity_poly.type
_entity_poly.pdbx_seq_one_letter_code
_entity_poly.pdbx_strand_id
1 'polypeptide(L)'
;MHMESQFKSLSCNDDDVLSYNGSLVKFSQFKQQLENELWQKVNYLLTKENDGFTSKERIYELVNTSFGYCNISVTLSSPEEGNDCEILRLGATSWQKGKIRTKSSIDFFPNEKDSSKIAKIQINLEFLPEKHEVQQPQFSFDGMMYAA
;
A
#
# COMPACT_ATOMS: atom_id res chain seq x y z
N MET A 1 19.49 15.07 5.22
CA MET A 1 19.67 13.83 6.01
C MET A 1 18.63 12.84 5.55
N HIS A 2 19.01 11.74 4.91
CA HIS A 2 18.08 10.64 4.66
C HIS A 2 17.80 9.97 6.00
N MET A 3 16.62 10.21 6.59
CA MET A 3 16.11 9.33 7.63
C MET A 3 15.89 7.97 6.96
N GLU A 4 16.64 6.95 7.37
CA GLU A 4 16.30 5.58 7.01
C GLU A 4 14.85 5.33 7.43
N SER A 5 14.03 4.96 6.46
CA SER A 5 12.62 4.74 6.70
C SER A 5 12.44 3.57 7.66
N GLN A 6 11.84 3.82 8.82
CA GLN A 6 11.57 2.77 9.82
C GLN A 6 10.50 1.75 9.36
N PHE A 7 9.79 2.08 8.28
CA PHE A 7 8.83 1.19 7.64
C PHE A 7 9.54 -0.06 7.09
N LYS A 8 8.95 -1.22 7.36
CA LYS A 8 9.43 -2.50 6.84
C LYS A 8 8.38 -3.12 5.93
N SER A 9 8.81 -3.93 4.97
CA SER A 9 7.88 -4.73 4.15
C SER A 9 6.91 -5.49 5.05
N LEU A 10 5.62 -5.32 4.79
CA LEU A 10 4.56 -5.95 5.56
C LEU A 10 4.41 -7.41 5.09
N SER A 11 4.69 -8.34 5.99
CA SER A 11 4.39 -9.76 5.81
C SER A 11 3.20 -10.13 6.68
N CYS A 12 2.09 -10.45 6.04
CA CYS A 12 0.83 -10.88 6.66
C CYS A 12 0.27 -12.09 5.94
N ASN A 13 -0.33 -12.99 6.70
CA ASN A 13 -1.09 -14.12 6.15
C ASN A 13 -2.39 -13.63 5.53
N ASP A 14 -2.94 -14.38 4.59
CA ASP A 14 -4.17 -14.00 3.88
C ASP A 14 -5.40 -13.88 4.77
N ASP A 15 -5.39 -14.56 5.91
CA ASP A 15 -6.43 -14.53 6.94
C ASP A 15 -6.15 -13.56 8.10
N ASP A 16 -4.98 -12.89 8.11
CA ASP A 16 -4.76 -11.78 9.04
C ASP A 16 -5.79 -10.68 8.74
N VAL A 17 -6.17 -9.89 9.75
CA VAL A 17 -7.19 -8.84 9.61
C VAL A 17 -6.55 -7.47 9.73
N LEU A 18 -6.89 -6.59 8.81
CA LEU A 18 -6.50 -5.18 8.81
C LEU A 18 -7.72 -4.33 9.21
N SER A 19 -7.53 -3.47 10.20
CA SER A 19 -8.41 -2.34 10.53
C SER A 19 -7.85 -1.10 9.85
N TYR A 20 -8.57 -0.55 8.89
CA TYR A 20 -8.14 0.61 8.10
C TYR A 20 -9.36 1.44 7.68
N ASN A 21 -9.30 2.77 7.85
CA ASN A 21 -10.40 3.70 7.54
C ASN A 21 -11.76 3.27 8.09
N GLY A 22 -11.79 2.76 9.33
CA GLY A 22 -13.02 2.30 9.99
C GLY A 22 -13.60 1.00 9.45
N SER A 23 -12.89 0.32 8.55
CA SER A 23 -13.28 -0.98 8.00
C SER A 23 -12.36 -2.10 8.50
N LEU A 24 -12.94 -3.27 8.72
CA LEU A 24 -12.21 -4.50 9.05
C LEU A 24 -12.23 -5.43 7.85
N VAL A 25 -11.07 -5.84 7.38
CA VAL A 25 -10.93 -6.61 6.14
C VAL A 25 -9.84 -7.66 6.28
N LYS A 26 -10.02 -8.85 5.68
CA LYS A 26 -8.92 -9.81 5.60
C LYS A 26 -7.79 -9.25 4.74
N PHE A 27 -6.55 -9.57 5.07
CA PHE A 27 -5.40 -9.04 4.36
C PHE A 27 -5.38 -9.46 2.87
N SER A 28 -5.86 -10.68 2.56
CA SER A 28 -6.08 -11.11 1.17
C SER A 28 -7.06 -10.21 0.41
N GLN A 29 -8.19 -9.89 1.03
CA GLN A 29 -9.22 -9.03 0.43
C GLN A 29 -8.70 -7.60 0.24
N PHE A 30 -7.95 -7.06 1.21
CA PHE A 30 -7.31 -5.76 1.08
C PHE A 30 -6.34 -5.70 -0.11
N LYS A 31 -5.45 -6.70 -0.25
CA LYS A 31 -4.52 -6.81 -1.39
C LYS A 31 -5.28 -6.85 -2.72
N GLN A 32 -6.35 -7.66 -2.80
CA GLN A 32 -7.16 -7.78 -4.00
C GLN A 32 -7.90 -6.48 -4.35
N GLN A 33 -8.46 -5.78 -3.36
CA GLN A 33 -9.13 -4.50 -3.56
C GLN A 33 -8.17 -3.46 -4.12
N LEU A 34 -6.98 -3.34 -3.53
CA LEU A 34 -5.95 -2.41 -3.99
C LEU A 34 -5.48 -2.72 -5.42
N GLU A 35 -5.26 -4.00 -5.74
CA GLU A 35 -4.89 -4.43 -7.10
C GLU A 35 -6.01 -4.12 -8.10
N ASN A 36 -7.27 -4.42 -7.75
CA ASN A 36 -8.42 -4.10 -8.59
C ASN A 36 -8.58 -2.60 -8.83
N GLU A 37 -8.41 -1.77 -7.79
CA GLU A 37 -8.48 -0.31 -7.92
C GLU A 37 -7.41 0.23 -8.87
N LEU A 38 -6.17 -0.27 -8.77
CA LEU A 38 -5.10 0.12 -9.68
C LEU A 38 -5.38 -0.32 -11.11
N TRP A 39 -5.87 -1.55 -11.31
CA TRP A 39 -6.27 -2.02 -12.64
C TRP A 39 -7.43 -1.23 -13.23
N GLN A 40 -8.42 -0.84 -12.43
CA GLN A 40 -9.51 0.04 -12.87
C GLN A 40 -8.97 1.38 -13.36
N LYS A 41 -7.98 1.97 -12.66
CA LYS A 41 -7.32 3.21 -13.09
C LYS A 41 -6.51 3.02 -14.38
N VAL A 42 -5.78 1.91 -14.49
CA VAL A 42 -5.03 1.57 -15.71
C VAL A 42 -5.98 1.42 -16.91
N ASN A 43 -7.06 0.66 -16.74
CA ASN A 43 -8.08 0.47 -17.77
C ASN A 43 -8.71 1.82 -18.15
N TYR A 44 -9.09 2.63 -17.16
CA TYR A 44 -9.61 3.97 -17.41
C TYR A 44 -8.65 4.82 -18.26
N LEU A 45 -7.35 4.81 -17.93
CA LEU A 45 -6.35 5.53 -18.74
C LEU A 45 -6.32 4.99 -20.16
N LEU A 46 -6.32 3.68 -20.35
CA LEU A 46 -6.18 3.07 -21.67
C LEU A 46 -7.44 3.18 -22.54
N THR A 47 -8.63 3.15 -21.96
CA THR A 47 -9.90 3.12 -22.70
C THR A 47 -10.59 4.49 -22.79
N LYS A 48 -10.13 5.51 -22.08
CA LYS A 48 -10.72 6.85 -22.16
C LYS A 48 -10.42 7.47 -23.53
N GLU A 49 -11.47 7.68 -24.32
CA GLU A 49 -11.46 8.51 -25.51
C GLU A 49 -11.55 9.99 -25.12
N ASN A 50 -10.68 10.83 -25.69
CA ASN A 50 -10.77 12.29 -25.63
C ASN A 50 -10.38 12.87 -27.00
N ASP A 51 -11.15 13.82 -27.53
CA ASP A 51 -10.82 14.72 -28.67
C ASP A 51 -9.92 14.14 -29.78
N GLY A 52 -10.28 12.96 -30.29
CA GLY A 52 -9.66 12.34 -31.47
C GLY A 52 -8.59 11.27 -31.19
N PHE A 53 -8.17 11.07 -29.95
CA PHE A 53 -7.23 10.00 -29.56
C PHE A 53 -7.62 9.31 -28.24
N THR A 54 -7.56 7.99 -28.22
CA THR A 54 -7.58 7.19 -27.01
C THR A 54 -6.34 7.51 -26.16
N SER A 55 -6.42 7.49 -24.82
CA SER A 55 -5.18 7.63 -24.03
C SER A 55 -4.23 6.44 -24.17
N LYS A 56 -4.69 5.31 -24.72
CA LYS A 56 -3.81 4.29 -25.29
C LYS A 56 -2.92 4.91 -26.36
N GLU A 57 -3.47 5.46 -27.44
CA GLU A 57 -2.68 6.09 -28.52
C GLU A 57 -1.69 7.13 -27.98
N ARG A 58 -2.08 7.95 -27.00
CA ARG A 58 -1.18 8.91 -26.36
C ARG A 58 -0.02 8.27 -25.59
N ILE A 59 -0.26 7.18 -24.85
CA ILE A 59 0.82 6.41 -24.20
C ILE A 59 1.73 5.79 -25.27
N TYR A 60 1.15 5.29 -26.38
CA TYR A 60 1.90 4.73 -27.50
C TYR A 60 2.74 5.78 -28.26
N GLU A 61 2.30 7.03 -28.31
CA GLU A 61 3.10 8.13 -28.83
C GLU A 61 4.26 8.49 -27.89
N LEU A 62 4.03 8.49 -26.57
CA LEU A 62 5.08 8.76 -25.58
C LEU A 62 6.22 7.73 -25.59
N VAL A 63 5.91 6.47 -25.91
CA VAL A 63 6.91 5.40 -25.96
C VAL A 63 7.68 5.34 -27.28
N ASN A 64 7.16 5.94 -28.35
CA ASN A 64 7.80 5.91 -29.65
C ASN A 64 9.00 6.87 -29.67
N THR A 65 10.17 6.33 -29.99
CA THR A 65 11.41 7.09 -30.16
C THR A 65 12.04 6.79 -31.53
N SER A 66 13.02 7.58 -31.94
CA SER A 66 13.76 7.36 -33.18
C SER A 66 14.55 6.04 -33.22
N PHE A 67 14.75 5.37 -32.08
CA PHE A 67 15.47 4.11 -31.94
C PHE A 67 14.58 2.94 -31.47
N GLY A 68 13.26 3.13 -31.43
CA GLY A 68 12.29 2.10 -31.07
C GLY A 68 11.38 2.51 -29.91
N TYR A 69 10.89 1.52 -29.16
CA TYR A 69 9.94 1.73 -28.07
C TYR A 69 10.66 1.82 -26.72
N CYS A 70 10.28 2.77 -25.87
CA CYS A 70 10.70 2.79 -24.48
C CYS A 70 9.64 2.19 -23.55
N ASN A 71 10.07 1.63 -22.43
CA ASN A 71 9.16 1.21 -21.37
C ASN A 71 8.86 2.41 -20.47
N ILE A 72 7.57 2.63 -20.16
CA ILE A 72 7.15 3.65 -19.19
C ILE A 72 6.84 2.95 -17.87
N SER A 73 7.42 3.44 -16.78
CA SER A 73 7.11 3.00 -15.42
C SER A 73 6.52 4.17 -14.63
N VAL A 74 5.35 3.97 -14.03
CA VAL A 74 4.70 4.95 -13.15
C VAL A 74 4.77 4.43 -11.73
N THR A 75 5.43 5.19 -10.85
CA THR A 75 5.50 4.88 -9.42
C THR A 75 4.45 5.68 -8.65
N LEU A 76 3.60 4.99 -7.91
CA LEU A 76 2.57 5.57 -7.05
C LEU A 76 2.88 5.19 -5.61
N SER A 77 3.05 6.18 -4.74
CA SER A 77 3.26 5.97 -3.31
C SER A 77 2.21 6.71 -2.51
N SER A 78 1.74 6.11 -1.40
CA SER A 78 0.99 6.85 -0.38
C SER A 78 1.89 7.88 0.33
N PRO A 79 1.33 8.80 1.14
CA PRO A 79 2.13 9.76 1.90
C PRO A 79 3.26 9.12 2.71
N GLU A 80 4.37 9.84 2.87
CA GLU A 80 5.58 9.31 3.54
C GLU A 80 5.31 8.93 5.01
N GLU A 81 4.43 9.68 5.69
CA GLU A 81 4.02 9.37 7.06
C GLU A 81 3.21 8.07 7.18
N GLY A 82 2.66 7.54 6.08
CA GLY A 82 1.72 6.42 6.09
C GLY A 82 0.37 6.80 6.70
N ASN A 83 -0.57 5.84 6.66
CA ASN A 83 -1.91 5.99 7.23
C ASN A 83 -2.06 5.09 8.44
N ASP A 84 -2.80 5.55 9.46
CA ASP A 84 -3.04 4.77 10.67
C ASP A 84 -3.85 3.51 10.36
N CYS A 85 -3.47 2.40 11.00
CA CYS A 85 -4.14 1.11 10.89
C CYS A 85 -3.85 0.22 12.09
N GLU A 86 -4.60 -0.86 12.22
CA GLU A 86 -4.32 -1.92 13.18
C GLU A 86 -4.31 -3.27 12.47
N ILE A 87 -3.39 -4.17 12.86
CA ILE A 87 -3.29 -5.50 12.27
C ILE A 87 -3.51 -6.55 13.37
N LEU A 88 -4.46 -7.44 13.16
CA LEU A 88 -4.65 -8.64 13.97
C LEU A 88 -4.10 -9.84 13.20
N ARG A 89 -2.95 -10.36 13.64
CA ARG A 89 -2.40 -11.59 13.07
C ARG A 89 -3.11 -12.81 13.65
N LEU A 90 -3.30 -13.84 12.83
CA LEU A 90 -3.83 -15.12 13.32
C LEU A 90 -2.98 -15.64 14.49
N GLY A 91 -3.65 -16.02 15.57
CA GLY A 91 -3.01 -16.50 16.81
C GLY A 91 -2.46 -15.40 17.72
N ALA A 92 -2.51 -14.13 17.32
CA ALA A 92 -2.17 -13.03 18.22
C ALA A 92 -3.28 -12.78 19.26
N THR A 93 -2.87 -12.36 20.46
CA THR A 93 -3.79 -12.03 21.55
C THR A 93 -4.35 -10.62 21.48
N SER A 94 -3.78 -9.76 20.64
CA SER A 94 -4.14 -8.35 20.54
C SER A 94 -3.83 -7.77 19.16
N TRP A 95 -4.49 -6.64 18.86
CA TRP A 95 -4.21 -5.83 17.68
C TRP A 95 -2.86 -5.12 17.80
N GLN A 96 -2.12 -5.07 16.70
CA GLN A 96 -0.91 -4.27 16.58
C GLN A 96 -1.24 -2.95 15.87
N LYS A 97 -1.21 -1.85 16.63
CA LYS A 97 -1.35 -0.49 16.08
C LYS A 97 -0.10 -0.07 15.31
N GLY A 98 -0.29 0.73 14.27
CA GLY A 98 0.81 1.32 13.53
C GLY A 98 0.33 2.06 12.28
N LYS A 99 1.27 2.31 11.38
CA LYS A 99 1.03 2.98 10.10
C LYS A 99 1.32 2.06 8.94
N ILE A 100 0.44 2.02 7.96
CA ILE A 100 0.62 1.31 6.70
C ILE A 100 0.86 2.30 5.57
N ARG A 101 1.72 1.94 4.63
CA ARG A 101 1.93 2.67 3.39
C ARG A 101 2.02 1.72 2.21
N THR A 102 1.70 2.23 1.04
CA THR A 102 1.72 1.48 -0.20
C THR A 102 2.72 2.12 -1.14
N LYS A 103 3.58 1.29 -1.74
CA LYS A 103 4.39 1.64 -2.90
C LYS A 103 3.97 0.73 -4.05
N SER A 104 3.66 1.30 -5.18
CA SER A 104 3.28 0.55 -6.36
C SER A 104 3.98 1.07 -7.60
N SER A 105 4.28 0.18 -8.53
CA SER A 105 4.77 0.52 -9.86
C SER A 105 3.86 -0.07 -10.91
N ILE A 106 3.68 0.66 -12.01
CA ILE A 106 2.93 0.24 -13.18
C ILE A 106 3.86 0.35 -14.37
N ASP A 107 4.25 -0.80 -14.92
CA ASP A 107 5.10 -0.87 -16.11
C ASP A 107 4.22 -1.09 -17.33
N PHE A 108 4.32 -0.22 -18.33
CA PHE A 108 3.60 -0.32 -19.60
C PHE A 108 4.47 -0.97 -20.68
N PHE A 109 3.89 -1.93 -21.41
CA PHE A 109 4.54 -2.70 -22.47
C PHE A 109 3.85 -2.44 -23.81
N PRO A 110 4.29 -1.43 -24.58
CA PRO A 110 3.60 -1.03 -25.80
C PRO A 110 3.71 -2.07 -26.93
N ASN A 111 4.74 -2.91 -26.95
CA ASN A 111 4.87 -3.94 -27.99
C ASN A 111 4.03 -5.19 -27.71
N GLU A 112 3.34 -5.24 -26.58
CA GLU A 112 2.53 -6.38 -26.20
C GLU A 112 1.20 -6.37 -26.96
N LYS A 113 0.94 -7.46 -27.69
CA LYS A 113 -0.26 -7.63 -28.51
C LYS A 113 -1.44 -8.12 -27.68
N ASP A 114 -1.15 -8.80 -26.58
CA ASP A 114 -2.14 -9.26 -25.62
C ASP A 114 -2.57 -8.10 -24.71
N SER A 115 -3.80 -7.62 -24.87
CA SER A 115 -4.35 -6.53 -24.07
C SER A 115 -4.34 -6.80 -22.56
N SER A 116 -4.25 -8.06 -22.13
CA SER A 116 -4.15 -8.41 -20.71
C SER A 116 -2.73 -8.22 -20.12
N LYS A 117 -1.72 -8.00 -20.97
CA LYS A 117 -0.31 -7.91 -20.60
C LYS A 117 0.34 -6.57 -20.94
N ILE A 118 -0.44 -5.62 -21.45
CA ILE A 118 0.01 -4.26 -21.79
C ILE A 118 0.49 -3.46 -20.58
N ALA A 119 0.17 -3.91 -19.37
CA ALA A 119 0.68 -3.36 -18.14
C ALA A 119 1.00 -4.47 -17.13
N LYS A 120 1.94 -4.19 -16.24
CA LYS A 120 2.19 -5.00 -15.04
C LYS A 120 2.17 -4.10 -13.83
N ILE A 121 1.38 -4.46 -12.84
CA ILE A 121 1.27 -3.75 -11.58
C ILE A 121 2.05 -4.53 -10.53
N GLN A 122 2.92 -3.85 -9.80
CA GLN A 122 3.60 -4.39 -8.63
C GLN A 122 3.20 -3.55 -7.42
N ILE A 123 2.84 -4.21 -6.33
CA ILE A 123 2.39 -3.56 -5.10
C ILE A 123 3.27 -4.07 -3.96
N ASN A 124 3.82 -3.13 -3.20
CA ASN A 124 4.53 -3.38 -1.96
C ASN A 124 3.82 -2.62 -0.84
N LEU A 125 3.46 -3.36 0.20
CA LEU A 125 2.89 -2.81 1.42
C LEU A 125 3.99 -2.76 2.48
N GLU A 126 4.10 -1.64 3.16
CA GLU A 126 5.05 -1.46 4.25
C GLU A 126 4.31 -1.03 5.51
N PHE A 127 4.81 -1.46 6.67
CA PHE A 127 4.22 -1.20 7.96
C PHE A 127 5.26 -0.68 8.96
N LEU A 128 4.84 0.29 9.76
CA LEU A 128 5.57 0.85 10.89
C LEU A 128 4.75 0.64 12.15
N PRO A 129 5.16 -0.28 13.07
CA PRO A 129 4.44 -0.47 14.32
C PRO A 129 4.55 0.78 15.20
N GLU A 130 3.45 1.11 15.87
CA GLU A 130 3.48 2.11 16.94
C GLU A 130 4.32 1.56 18.09
N LYS A 131 5.31 2.34 18.56
CA LYS A 131 6.09 1.95 19.73
C LYS A 131 5.16 2.00 20.93
N HIS A 132 4.99 0.87 21.61
CA HIS A 132 4.37 0.89 22.93
C HIS A 132 5.30 1.64 23.87
N GLU A 133 4.98 2.89 24.21
CA GLU A 133 5.45 3.45 25.47
C GLU A 133 4.84 2.60 26.57
N VAL A 134 5.66 1.73 27.16
CA VAL A 134 5.30 1.07 28.40
C VAL A 134 5.22 2.18 29.44
N GLN A 135 4.04 2.76 29.63
CA GLN A 135 3.72 3.45 30.87
C GLN A 135 3.76 2.36 31.93
N GLN A 136 4.92 2.19 32.59
CA GLN A 136 4.97 1.42 33.82
C GLN A 136 3.94 2.06 34.74
N PRO A 137 2.90 1.34 35.19
CA PRO A 137 2.02 1.88 36.20
C PRO A 137 2.89 2.09 37.43
N GLN A 138 3.15 3.36 37.75
CA GLN A 138 3.83 3.75 38.97
C GLN A 138 2.83 3.53 40.11
N PHE A 139 2.67 2.27 40.52
CA PHE A 139 1.94 1.94 41.75
C PHE A 139 2.78 2.47 42.92
N SER A 140 2.44 3.67 43.42
CA SER A 140 2.92 4.12 44.71
C SER A 140 2.11 3.41 45.79
N PHE A 141 2.80 2.59 46.60
CA PHE A 141 2.23 1.92 47.77
C PHE A 141 2.45 2.73 49.07
N ASP A 142 2.60 4.05 48.98
CA ASP A 142 2.89 4.93 50.14
C ASP A 142 1.65 5.30 50.98
N GLY A 143 0.55 4.54 50.85
CA GLY A 143 -0.73 4.86 51.51
C GLY A 143 -1.19 3.89 52.59
N MET A 144 -0.39 2.90 53.02
CA MET A 144 -0.84 1.89 54.00
C MET A 144 0.10 1.71 55.20
N MET A 145 0.34 2.80 55.94
CA MET A 145 0.71 2.84 57.36
C MET A 145 0.11 4.18 57.82
N TYR A 146 -0.94 4.31 58.64
CA TYR A 146 -1.16 3.77 59.96
C TYR A 146 -2.66 3.84 60.28
N ALA A 147 -3.23 2.76 60.80
CA ALA A 147 -4.41 2.81 61.67
C ALA A 147 -4.30 1.64 62.65
N ALA A 148 -3.74 1.94 63.83
CA ALA A 148 -3.89 1.16 65.06
C ALA A 148 -3.79 2.13 66.24
#